data_AF-A0A800H9J3-F1
#
_entry.id   AF-A0A800H9J3-F1
#
_cell.length_a   1.000
_cell.length_b   1.000
_cell.length_c   1.000
_cell.angle_alpha   90.00
_cell.angle_beta   90.00
_cell.angle_gamma   90.00
#
_symmetry.space_group_name_H-M   'P 1'
#
loop_
_entity.id
_entity.type
_entity.pdbx_description
1 polymer ?
#
loop_
_entity_poly.entity_id
_entity_poly.type
_entity_poly.pdbx_seq_one_letter_code
_entity_poly.pdbx_strand_id
1 'polypeptide(L)'
;DSYWTRDYGPWWVVDGNRDVSVVDFTYNRPRPNDNQAPTKMANYLDVPYFASDIVHAGGNYMTDGLGVSASTDLVYVENPIPNSQVLQIMVDYYGIETYHVLDDPNNTYIDHIDCWGKYLSPTKVLIREVPASHAQYGEIEATATYFGNSTNEWGEPWDVYRVWTPNDQPYTNSLILNEKVLLPITGSSWDDEAIVSYEEAMPGFDIIPFTGSWESTDALHCRVKGIPDLEMLQVFHNPINDSTEALDNGYPVDVIIDDLSETGLIEDSIKVFWKIQGMNEWNSEYLYGSVIPEESNTWSGWIPTQEEGMIQYYVQSADSSGRIENSPLAGWHEFWALPPNTCLEWDLGDMNNSGNIDVFDILLLADYVNSGYFPGSCPQTVSDINSDGNLNVIDVIFLVNMIIYP
;
A
#
# COMPACT_ATOMS: atom_id res chain seq x y z
N ASP A 1 -2.45 31.47 10.72
CA ASP A 1 -3.45 31.34 11.81
C ASP A 1 -3.11 30.22 12.77
N SER A 2 -2.48 29.14 12.30
CA SER A 2 -2.11 28.03 13.16
C SER A 2 -0.85 27.27 12.75
N TYR A 3 -0.45 26.28 13.56
CA TYR A 3 0.72 25.42 13.32
C TYR A 3 0.36 24.05 12.72
N TRP A 4 -0.91 23.77 12.43
CA TRP A 4 -1.37 22.48 11.88
C TRP A 4 -1.12 22.37 10.37
N THR A 5 0.15 22.44 9.97
CA THR A 5 0.56 22.43 8.55
C THR A 5 0.07 21.19 7.80
N ARG A 6 -0.24 20.10 8.50
CA ARG A 6 -0.90 18.92 7.94
C ARG A 6 -2.25 19.25 7.33
N ASP A 7 -3.05 20.01 8.05
CA ASP A 7 -4.46 20.20 7.73
C ASP A 7 -4.66 21.12 6.55
N TYR A 8 -3.85 22.17 6.44
CA TYR A 8 -3.99 23.21 5.42
C TYR A 8 -2.86 23.21 4.39
N GLY A 9 -1.83 22.38 4.58
CA GLY A 9 -0.67 22.33 3.70
C GLY A 9 -1.00 21.75 2.33
N PRO A 10 -0.15 22.01 1.33
CA PRO A 10 -0.40 21.63 -0.06
C PRO A 10 -0.50 20.12 -0.22
N TRP A 11 -1.53 19.62 -0.90
CA TRP A 11 -1.48 18.25 -1.43
C TRP A 11 -0.73 18.24 -2.75
N TRP A 12 -0.03 17.14 -3.00
CA TRP A 12 0.91 17.01 -4.12
C TRP A 12 0.41 15.91 -5.03
N VAL A 13 0.49 16.14 -6.34
CA VAL A 13 0.19 15.16 -7.39
C VAL A 13 1.28 15.21 -8.45
N VAL A 14 1.49 14.13 -9.17
CA VAL A 14 2.18 14.17 -10.46
C VAL A 14 1.10 14.39 -11.52
N ASP A 15 1.17 15.51 -12.24
CA ASP A 15 0.13 15.85 -13.21
C ASP A 15 0.31 15.12 -14.56
N GLY A 16 -0.63 15.32 -15.49
CA GLY A 16 -0.57 14.71 -16.81
C GLY A 16 0.60 15.16 -17.70
N ASN A 17 1.38 16.16 -17.28
CA ASN A 17 2.62 16.59 -17.92
C ASN A 17 3.88 16.04 -17.23
N ARG A 18 3.71 15.16 -16.22
CA ARG A 18 4.77 14.63 -15.36
C ARG A 18 5.39 15.68 -14.41
N ASP A 19 4.69 16.80 -14.17
CA ASP A 19 5.13 17.82 -13.22
C ASP A 19 4.57 17.55 -11.81
N VAL A 20 5.43 17.62 -10.79
CA VAL A 20 4.97 17.62 -9.39
C VAL A 20 4.26 18.93 -9.09
N SER A 21 2.96 18.84 -8.82
CA SER A 21 2.04 19.97 -8.77
C SER A 21 1.32 20.05 -7.42
N VAL A 22 0.96 21.28 -7.02
CA VAL A 22 0.09 21.50 -5.85
C VAL A 22 -1.37 21.46 -6.30
N VAL A 23 -2.17 20.66 -5.59
CA VAL A 23 -3.63 20.68 -5.71
C VAL A 23 -4.23 21.12 -4.38
N ASP A 24 -4.71 22.35 -4.36
CA ASP A 24 -5.30 22.98 -3.18
C ASP A 24 -6.77 22.58 -2.99
N PHE A 25 -7.23 22.60 -1.75
CA PHE A 25 -8.62 22.41 -1.33
C PHE A 25 -9.02 23.54 -0.38
N THR A 26 -10.30 23.74 -0.17
CA THR A 26 -10.77 24.69 0.85
C THR A 26 -10.58 24.08 2.25
N TYR A 27 -9.69 24.66 3.06
CA TYR A 27 -9.50 24.25 4.45
C TYR A 27 -10.79 24.41 5.26
N ASN A 28 -11.22 23.34 5.92
CA ASN A 28 -12.46 23.24 6.70
C ASN A 28 -12.48 24.04 8.02
N ARG A 29 -11.60 25.04 8.19
CA ARG A 29 -11.58 25.95 9.35
C ARG A 29 -11.62 27.40 8.87
N PRO A 30 -12.21 28.32 9.65
CA PRO A 30 -12.26 29.75 9.32
C PRO A 30 -10.90 30.42 9.56
N ARG A 31 -9.86 29.95 8.86
CA ARG A 31 -8.45 30.30 8.99
C ARG A 31 -7.90 30.73 7.62
N PRO A 32 -8.25 31.94 7.16
CA PRO A 32 -7.97 32.37 5.79
C PRO A 32 -6.48 32.48 5.45
N ASN A 33 -5.60 32.69 6.44
CA ASN A 33 -4.16 32.73 6.15
C ASN A 33 -3.57 31.33 5.98
N ASP A 34 -4.13 30.34 6.70
CA ASP A 34 -3.75 28.93 6.56
C ASP A 34 -4.23 28.41 5.20
N ASN A 35 -5.46 28.73 4.80
CA ASN A 35 -6.04 28.38 3.49
C ASN A 35 -5.31 29.01 2.27
N GLN A 36 -4.38 29.94 2.49
CA GLN A 36 -3.56 30.52 1.42
C GLN A 36 -2.14 29.95 1.38
N ALA A 37 -1.80 29.04 2.29
CA ALA A 37 -0.47 28.47 2.37
C ALA A 37 -0.11 27.62 1.12
N PRO A 38 -1.02 26.78 0.57
CA PRO A 38 -0.69 25.96 -0.60
C PRO A 38 -0.29 26.79 -1.83
N THR A 39 -1.04 27.85 -2.16
CA THR A 39 -0.67 28.76 -3.26
C THR A 39 0.69 29.43 -3.02
N LYS A 40 1.02 29.81 -1.78
CA LYS A 40 2.33 30.40 -1.45
C LYS A 40 3.46 29.39 -1.62
N MET A 41 3.23 28.13 -1.24
CA MET A 41 4.21 27.06 -1.44
C MET A 41 4.44 26.81 -2.93
N ALA A 42 3.37 26.70 -3.72
CA ALA A 42 3.46 26.49 -5.16
C ALA A 42 4.30 27.58 -5.84
N ASN A 43 4.02 28.86 -5.52
CA ASN A 43 4.81 29.99 -6.03
C ASN A 43 6.26 30.01 -5.54
N TYR A 44 6.54 29.50 -4.33
CA TYR A 44 7.89 29.47 -3.78
C TYR A 44 8.75 28.39 -4.46
N LEU A 45 8.16 27.24 -4.76
CA LEU A 45 8.83 26.12 -5.43
C LEU A 45 8.76 26.20 -6.96
N ASP A 46 8.03 27.17 -7.52
CA ASP A 46 7.81 27.35 -8.95
C ASP A 46 7.16 26.11 -9.61
N VAL A 47 6.13 25.56 -8.96
CA VAL A 47 5.39 24.39 -9.44
C VAL A 47 3.97 24.76 -9.87
N PRO A 48 3.33 23.97 -10.76
CA PRO A 48 1.94 24.18 -11.12
C PRO A 48 1.01 24.15 -9.90
N TYR A 49 -0.07 24.93 -9.99
CA TYR A 49 -1.06 25.07 -8.95
C TYR A 49 -2.45 24.86 -9.54
N PHE A 50 -3.18 23.93 -8.94
CA PHE A 50 -4.59 23.67 -9.19
C PHE A 50 -5.38 23.88 -7.91
N ALA A 51 -6.65 24.22 -8.03
CA ALA A 51 -7.56 24.32 -6.90
C ALA A 51 -8.80 23.48 -7.21
N SER A 52 -9.17 22.61 -6.28
CA SER A 52 -10.38 21.83 -6.32
C SER A 52 -11.49 22.51 -5.51
N ASP A 53 -12.74 22.32 -5.92
CA ASP A 53 -13.92 22.83 -5.22
C ASP A 53 -14.39 21.86 -4.12
N ILE A 54 -13.46 21.37 -3.31
CA ILE A 54 -13.73 20.49 -2.15
C ILE A 54 -13.31 21.17 -0.85
N VAL A 55 -14.09 20.98 0.21
CA VAL A 55 -13.73 21.32 1.58
C VAL A 55 -13.04 20.13 2.22
N HIS A 56 -11.86 20.32 2.81
CA HIS A 56 -11.12 19.23 3.44
C HIS A 56 -10.18 19.70 4.56
N ALA A 57 -9.60 18.75 5.28
CA ALA A 57 -8.38 18.90 6.07
C ALA A 57 -7.41 17.76 5.77
N GLY A 58 -6.12 18.04 5.61
CA GLY A 58 -5.10 17.03 5.33
C GLY A 58 -4.86 15.99 6.43
N GLY A 59 -5.25 16.26 7.69
CA GLY A 59 -5.25 15.24 8.75
C GLY A 59 -6.31 14.16 8.54
N ASN A 60 -7.37 14.47 7.79
CA ASN A 60 -8.41 13.54 7.41
C ASN A 60 -8.17 12.85 6.06
N TYR A 61 -6.95 12.86 5.52
CA TYR A 61 -6.65 12.26 4.21
C TYR A 61 -5.35 11.47 4.26
N MET A 62 -5.38 10.27 3.68
CA MET A 62 -4.21 9.47 3.37
C MET A 62 -4.39 8.77 2.02
N THR A 63 -3.28 8.55 1.31
CA THR A 63 -3.23 7.84 0.03
C THR A 63 -2.10 6.84 0.04
N ASP A 64 -2.27 5.77 -0.72
CA ASP A 64 -1.24 4.76 -0.99
C ASP A 64 -0.25 5.18 -2.10
N GLY A 65 -0.57 6.24 -2.84
CA GLY A 65 0.21 6.72 -3.98
C GLY A 65 -0.06 5.97 -5.29
N LEU A 66 -1.02 5.05 -5.31
CA LEU A 66 -1.39 4.20 -6.46
C LEU A 66 -2.89 4.29 -6.79
N GLY A 67 -3.55 5.38 -6.42
CA GLY A 67 -4.96 5.60 -6.75
C GLY A 67 -5.96 5.16 -5.68
N VAL A 68 -5.48 4.65 -4.54
CA VAL A 68 -6.31 4.37 -3.37
C VAL A 68 -6.12 5.46 -2.31
N SER A 69 -7.21 5.92 -1.72
CA SER A 69 -7.18 6.85 -0.59
C SER A 69 -8.23 6.52 0.45
N ALA A 70 -8.08 7.09 1.64
CA ALA A 70 -9.04 6.98 2.71
C ALA A 70 -9.21 8.29 3.50
N SER A 71 -10.43 8.50 3.98
CA SER A 71 -10.85 9.60 4.84
C SER A 71 -12.01 9.16 5.74
N THR A 72 -12.29 9.92 6.80
CA THR A 72 -13.55 9.76 7.52
C THR A 72 -14.73 10.34 6.72
N ASP A 73 -15.94 9.97 7.10
CA ASP A 73 -17.21 10.47 6.56
C ASP A 73 -17.41 12.00 6.73
N LEU A 74 -16.56 12.66 7.54
CA LEU A 74 -16.47 14.11 7.64
C LEU A 74 -16.40 14.79 6.26
N VAL A 75 -15.70 14.18 5.30
CA VAL A 75 -15.62 14.72 3.93
C VAL A 75 -17.00 14.84 3.27
N TYR A 76 -17.92 13.91 3.52
CA TYR A 76 -19.30 14.02 3.02
C TYR A 76 -20.15 14.98 3.84
N VAL A 77 -19.90 15.08 5.15
CA VAL A 77 -20.64 15.99 6.04
C VAL A 77 -20.34 17.45 5.73
N GLU A 78 -19.08 17.80 5.46
CA GLU A 78 -18.63 19.18 5.26
C GLU A 78 -18.80 19.69 3.83
N ASN A 79 -19.07 18.80 2.87
CA ASN A 79 -19.27 19.15 1.47
C ASN A 79 -20.76 19.02 1.09
N PRO A 80 -21.52 20.13 0.98
CA PRO A 80 -22.95 20.10 0.65
C PRO A 80 -23.22 19.86 -0.84
N ILE A 81 -22.57 18.85 -1.41
CA ILE A 81 -22.69 18.35 -2.78
C ILE A 81 -22.97 16.83 -2.74
N PRO A 82 -23.47 16.21 -3.82
CA PRO A 82 -23.65 14.75 -3.84
C PRO A 82 -22.33 14.00 -3.60
N ASN A 83 -22.35 12.90 -2.84
CA ASN A 83 -21.16 12.08 -2.59
C ASN A 83 -20.48 11.62 -3.88
N SER A 84 -21.24 11.32 -4.94
CA SER A 84 -20.69 10.98 -6.25
C SER A 84 -19.87 12.11 -6.89
N GLN A 85 -20.19 13.36 -6.58
CA GLN A 85 -19.43 14.51 -7.03
C GLN A 85 -18.15 14.70 -6.20
N VAL A 86 -18.18 14.41 -4.90
CA VAL A 86 -16.95 14.33 -4.07
C VAL A 86 -16.02 13.28 -4.67
N LEU A 87 -16.52 12.06 -4.92
CA LEU A 87 -15.74 10.99 -5.55
C LEU A 87 -15.17 11.41 -6.91
N GLN A 88 -15.97 12.08 -7.75
CA GLN A 88 -15.49 12.57 -9.05
C GLN A 88 -14.38 13.61 -8.90
N ILE A 89 -14.46 14.52 -7.92
CA ILE A 89 -13.38 15.49 -7.65
C ILE A 89 -12.11 14.74 -7.21
N MET A 90 -12.24 13.70 -6.39
CA MET A 90 -11.10 12.88 -5.96
C MET A 90 -10.40 12.19 -7.13
N VAL A 91 -11.15 11.69 -8.11
CA VAL A 91 -10.60 11.17 -9.36
C VAL A 91 -9.95 12.30 -10.18
N ASP A 92 -10.70 13.36 -10.49
CA ASP A 92 -10.31 14.38 -11.47
C ASP A 92 -9.07 15.19 -11.05
N TYR A 93 -8.93 15.45 -9.74
CA TYR A 93 -7.87 16.32 -9.21
C TYR A 93 -6.75 15.57 -8.51
N TYR A 94 -7.02 14.37 -7.98
CA TYR A 94 -6.05 13.64 -7.16
C TYR A 94 -5.75 12.23 -7.68
N GLY A 95 -6.37 11.81 -8.79
CA GLY A 95 -6.12 10.50 -9.40
C GLY A 95 -6.61 9.33 -8.55
N ILE A 96 -7.59 9.54 -7.67
CA ILE A 96 -8.05 8.53 -6.73
C ILE A 96 -9.22 7.75 -7.32
N GLU A 97 -8.94 6.53 -7.76
CA GLU A 97 -9.92 5.60 -8.33
C GLU A 97 -10.75 4.89 -7.25
N THR A 98 -10.12 4.56 -6.12
CA THR A 98 -10.78 3.95 -4.96
C THR A 98 -10.66 4.88 -3.76
N TYR A 99 -11.79 5.40 -3.27
CA TYR A 99 -11.83 6.27 -2.10
C TYR A 99 -12.65 5.66 -0.96
N HIS A 100 -11.95 5.14 0.06
CA HIS A 100 -12.55 4.60 1.27
C HIS A 100 -13.00 5.74 2.19
N VAL A 101 -14.31 5.96 2.28
CA VAL A 101 -14.89 6.93 3.21
C VAL A 101 -15.63 6.19 4.31
N LEU A 102 -15.12 6.28 5.53
CA LEU A 102 -15.52 5.47 6.69
C LEU A 102 -16.03 6.33 7.84
N ASP A 103 -16.97 5.83 8.63
CA ASP A 103 -17.34 6.50 9.88
C ASP A 103 -16.11 6.59 10.81
N ASP A 104 -15.91 7.74 11.47
CA ASP A 104 -14.78 7.89 12.40
C ASP A 104 -14.96 6.97 13.64
N PRO A 105 -14.04 6.02 13.90
CA PRO A 105 -14.18 5.06 14.99
C PRO A 105 -13.77 5.64 16.36
N ASN A 106 -13.18 6.84 16.42
CA ASN A 106 -12.70 7.43 17.68
C ASN A 106 -13.79 8.19 18.45
N ASN A 107 -14.89 8.60 17.79
CA ASN A 107 -15.96 9.39 18.40
C ASN A 107 -15.39 10.63 19.14
N THR A 108 -14.54 11.39 18.45
CA THR A 108 -13.98 12.65 18.95
C THR A 108 -14.57 13.81 18.17
N TYR A 109 -14.13 15.04 18.44
CA TYR A 109 -14.65 16.21 17.72
C TYR A 109 -13.95 16.46 16.38
N ILE A 110 -12.79 15.83 16.16
CA ILE A 110 -11.90 16.18 15.06
C ILE A 110 -12.19 15.36 13.80
N ASP A 111 -12.65 14.11 13.96
CA ASP A 111 -12.98 13.16 12.90
C ASP A 111 -11.89 13.07 11.81
N HIS A 112 -10.63 12.94 12.24
CA HIS A 112 -9.48 12.83 11.34
C HIS A 112 -8.94 11.40 11.33
N ILE A 113 -8.76 10.84 10.13
CA ILE A 113 -8.21 9.50 9.91
C ILE A 113 -6.84 9.29 10.57
N ASP A 114 -5.98 10.32 10.59
CA ASP A 114 -4.63 10.21 11.16
C ASP A 114 -4.59 10.01 12.69
N CYS A 115 -5.74 10.10 13.37
CA CYS A 115 -5.90 9.81 14.79
C CYS A 115 -6.20 8.33 15.08
N TRP A 116 -6.39 7.49 14.06
CA TRP A 116 -6.70 6.06 14.23
C TRP A 116 -6.17 5.14 13.13
N GLY A 117 -5.83 5.67 11.96
CA GLY A 117 -5.41 4.91 10.79
C GLY A 117 -4.24 5.57 10.05
N LYS A 118 -3.39 4.75 9.42
CA LYS A 118 -2.28 5.23 8.58
C LYS A 118 -1.86 4.19 7.55
N TYR A 119 -1.85 4.53 6.26
CA TYR A 119 -1.13 3.72 5.27
C TYR A 119 0.38 3.80 5.53
N LEU A 120 1.02 2.63 5.61
CA LEU A 120 2.46 2.48 5.83
C LEU A 120 3.21 2.18 4.53
N SER A 121 2.53 1.52 3.59
CA SER A 121 2.97 1.25 2.23
C SER A 121 1.71 1.02 1.36
N PRO A 122 1.85 0.81 0.04
CA PRO A 122 0.71 0.43 -0.80
C PRO A 122 0.05 -0.91 -0.47
N THR A 123 0.67 -1.73 0.38
CA THR A 123 0.11 -3.03 0.82
C THR A 123 -0.29 -3.04 2.29
N LYS A 124 0.15 -2.06 3.09
CA LYS A 124 0.07 -2.09 4.56
C LYS A 124 -0.71 -0.92 5.12
N VAL A 125 -1.63 -1.21 6.05
CA VAL A 125 -2.37 -0.19 6.82
C VAL A 125 -2.24 -0.46 8.32
N LEU A 126 -1.96 0.59 9.08
CA LEU A 126 -1.93 0.57 10.53
C LEU A 126 -3.26 1.08 11.08
N ILE A 127 -3.89 0.31 11.96
CA ILE A 127 -5.12 0.71 12.67
C ILE A 127 -4.88 0.62 14.17
N ARG A 128 -5.28 1.64 14.94
CA ARG A 128 -5.15 1.62 16.40
C ARG A 128 -5.88 0.42 17.03
N GLU A 129 -5.45 0.01 18.20
CA GLU A 129 -6.05 -1.06 18.99
C GLU A 129 -6.27 -0.58 20.42
N VAL A 130 -7.34 -1.04 21.05
CA VAL A 130 -7.73 -0.67 22.42
C VAL A 130 -8.23 -1.90 23.18
N PRO A 131 -8.25 -1.87 24.52
CA PRO A 131 -8.80 -2.97 25.29
C PRO A 131 -10.30 -3.16 25.04
N ALA A 132 -10.78 -4.40 25.14
CA ALA A 132 -12.20 -4.74 24.96
C ALA A 132 -13.17 -3.97 25.88
N SER A 133 -12.67 -3.37 26.97
CA SER A 133 -13.45 -2.50 27.86
C SER A 133 -13.55 -1.03 27.38
N HIS A 134 -12.80 -0.64 26.35
CA HIS A 134 -12.80 0.71 25.78
C HIS A 134 -14.11 0.95 25.03
N ALA A 135 -14.67 2.16 25.15
CA ALA A 135 -15.98 2.46 24.57
C ALA A 135 -16.00 2.34 23.03
N GLN A 136 -14.89 2.66 22.38
CA GLN A 136 -14.70 2.59 20.92
C GLN A 136 -14.21 1.22 20.41
N TYR A 137 -14.04 0.20 21.28
CA TYR A 137 -13.48 -1.10 20.87
C TYR A 137 -14.21 -1.70 19.66
N GLY A 138 -15.55 -1.71 19.68
CA GLY A 138 -16.35 -2.29 18.59
C GLY A 138 -16.11 -1.62 17.24
N GLU A 139 -16.10 -0.28 17.19
CA GLU A 139 -15.92 0.48 15.94
C GLU A 139 -14.49 0.37 15.40
N ILE A 140 -13.50 0.34 16.29
CA ILE A 140 -12.09 0.15 15.93
C ILE A 140 -11.85 -1.25 15.34
N GLU A 141 -12.39 -2.31 15.96
CA GLU A 141 -12.28 -3.67 15.41
C GLU A 141 -13.05 -3.83 14.10
N ALA A 142 -14.20 -3.17 13.95
CA ALA A 142 -14.95 -3.14 12.70
C ALA A 142 -14.14 -2.47 11.58
N THR A 143 -13.42 -1.39 11.90
CA THR A 143 -12.54 -0.69 10.95
C THR A 143 -11.35 -1.54 10.53
N ALA A 144 -10.69 -2.21 11.47
CA ALA A 144 -9.60 -3.15 11.15
C ALA A 144 -10.11 -4.31 10.27
N THR A 145 -11.30 -4.84 10.57
CA THR A 145 -11.96 -5.87 9.76
C THR A 145 -12.33 -5.37 8.38
N TYR A 146 -12.77 -4.11 8.24
CA TYR A 146 -13.07 -3.51 6.94
C TYR A 146 -11.83 -3.50 6.06
N PHE A 147 -10.71 -2.96 6.55
CA PHE A 147 -9.48 -2.89 5.77
C PHE A 147 -8.98 -4.28 5.36
N GLY A 148 -8.99 -5.25 6.28
CA GLY A 148 -8.56 -6.62 5.99
C GLY A 148 -9.46 -7.38 5.01
N ASN A 149 -10.67 -6.89 4.73
CA ASN A 149 -11.56 -7.42 3.69
C ASN A 149 -11.62 -6.55 2.43
N SER A 150 -11.00 -5.36 2.46
CA SER A 150 -10.85 -4.49 1.29
C SER A 150 -9.56 -4.81 0.56
N THR A 151 -9.45 -4.40 -0.69
CA THR A 151 -8.28 -4.66 -1.52
C THR A 151 -7.45 -3.41 -1.75
N ASN A 152 -6.15 -3.59 -1.98
CA ASN A 152 -5.24 -2.58 -2.50
C ASN A 152 -5.39 -2.45 -4.03
N GLU A 153 -4.54 -1.63 -4.66
CA GLU A 153 -4.54 -1.41 -6.12
C GLU A 153 -4.34 -2.71 -6.93
N TRP A 154 -3.63 -3.69 -6.38
CA TRP A 154 -3.39 -4.98 -7.04
C TRP A 154 -4.49 -6.01 -6.81
N GLY A 155 -5.61 -5.60 -6.17
CA GLY A 155 -6.72 -6.51 -5.89
C GLY A 155 -6.46 -7.47 -4.73
N GLU A 156 -5.41 -7.24 -3.94
CA GLU A 156 -5.01 -8.07 -2.82
C GLU A 156 -5.49 -7.48 -1.49
N PRO A 157 -5.84 -8.29 -0.47
CA PRO A 157 -6.20 -7.77 0.84
C PRO A 157 -5.09 -6.92 1.46
N TRP A 158 -5.47 -5.88 2.21
CA TRP A 158 -4.51 -5.09 2.98
C TRP A 158 -3.89 -5.90 4.13
N ASP A 159 -2.58 -5.76 4.31
CA ASP A 159 -1.89 -6.18 5.53
C ASP A 159 -2.24 -5.21 6.66
N VAL A 160 -3.15 -5.63 7.54
CA VAL A 160 -3.60 -4.82 8.67
C VAL A 160 -2.68 -5.01 9.87
N TYR A 161 -1.87 -4.00 10.15
CA TYR A 161 -1.08 -3.91 11.38
C TYR A 161 -1.86 -3.18 12.47
N ARG A 162 -1.58 -3.52 13.72
CA ARG A 162 -2.25 -2.95 14.90
C ARG A 162 -1.24 -2.24 15.80
N VAL A 163 -1.66 -1.15 16.46
CA VAL A 163 -0.85 -0.47 17.48
C VAL A 163 -1.67 -0.23 18.75
N TRP A 164 -1.14 -0.69 19.88
CA TRP A 164 -1.84 -0.68 21.17
C TRP A 164 -1.90 0.73 21.79
N THR A 165 -3.12 1.25 21.98
CA THR A 165 -3.42 2.63 22.43
C THR A 165 -4.43 2.65 23.59
N PRO A 166 -4.19 1.95 24.70
CA PRO A 166 -5.21 1.72 25.73
C PRO A 166 -5.70 2.98 26.43
N ASN A 167 -4.93 4.08 26.36
CA ASN A 167 -5.29 5.40 26.87
C ASN A 167 -5.21 6.47 25.78
N ASP A 168 -5.57 6.12 24.53
CA ASP A 168 -5.62 7.03 23.39
C ASP A 168 -4.27 7.69 23.02
N GLN A 169 -3.15 6.97 23.21
CA GLN A 169 -1.86 7.46 22.75
C GLN A 169 -1.88 7.67 21.23
N PRO A 170 -1.32 8.78 20.72
CA PRO A 170 -1.45 9.16 19.31
C PRO A 170 -0.42 8.44 18.41
N TYR A 171 -0.18 7.15 18.63
CA TYR A 171 0.88 6.41 17.92
C TYR A 171 0.65 6.32 16.40
N THR A 172 -0.59 6.37 15.92
CA THR A 172 -0.90 6.43 14.47
C THR A 172 -0.54 7.79 13.86
N ASN A 173 -0.42 8.83 14.67
CA ASN A 173 -0.14 10.20 14.25
C ASN A 173 1.38 10.42 14.03
N SER A 174 2.02 9.43 13.43
CA SER A 174 3.45 9.40 13.09
C SER A 174 3.74 10.06 11.74
N LEU A 175 5.01 10.42 11.54
CA LEU A 175 5.52 10.93 10.27
C LEU A 175 6.47 9.90 9.64
N ILE A 176 6.12 9.43 8.44
CA ILE A 176 7.06 8.74 7.55
C ILE A 176 7.82 9.82 6.77
N LEU A 177 9.14 9.82 6.87
CA LEU A 177 10.03 10.78 6.20
C LEU A 177 11.23 10.01 5.63
N ASN A 178 11.14 9.69 4.35
CA ASN A 178 12.08 8.81 3.67
C ASN A 178 12.20 7.49 4.43
N GLU A 179 13.42 6.99 4.67
CA GLU A 179 13.70 5.75 5.41
C GLU A 179 13.45 5.83 6.94
N LYS A 180 12.78 6.87 7.43
CA LYS A 180 12.57 7.12 8.87
C LYS A 180 11.10 7.22 9.21
N VAL A 181 10.75 6.75 10.39
CA VAL A 181 9.44 6.97 10.99
C VAL A 181 9.62 7.70 12.31
N LEU A 182 9.16 8.95 12.39
CA LEU A 182 9.11 9.67 13.64
C LEU A 182 7.79 9.33 14.34
N LEU A 183 7.89 8.59 15.44
CA LEU A 183 6.75 8.09 16.21
C LEU A 183 6.50 9.00 17.41
N PRO A 184 5.35 9.71 17.52
CA PRO A 184 5.05 10.49 18.71
C PRO A 184 4.94 9.59 19.94
N ILE A 185 5.81 9.81 20.93
CA ILE A 185 5.79 9.11 22.21
C ILE A 185 5.37 10.04 23.34
N THR A 186 4.69 9.50 24.34
CA THR A 186 4.07 10.28 25.42
C THR A 186 4.76 10.09 26.78
N GLY A 187 5.78 9.24 26.85
CA GLY A 187 6.38 8.76 28.09
C GLY A 187 5.50 7.73 28.81
N SER A 188 4.62 7.05 28.07
CA SER A 188 3.72 6.05 28.63
C SER A 188 4.38 4.68 28.70
N SER A 189 3.76 3.75 29.43
CA SER A 189 4.25 2.37 29.54
C SER A 189 4.06 1.52 28.28
N TRP A 190 3.56 2.11 27.19
CA TRP A 190 3.25 1.41 25.92
C TRP A 190 4.08 1.93 24.75
N ASP A 191 5.00 2.88 25.01
CA ASP A 191 5.79 3.51 23.97
C ASP A 191 6.75 2.48 23.31
N ASP A 192 7.32 1.56 24.10
CA ASP A 192 8.24 0.54 23.59
C ASP A 192 7.50 -0.50 22.72
N GLU A 193 6.31 -0.94 23.13
CA GLU A 193 5.47 -1.84 22.34
C GLU A 193 5.01 -1.18 21.03
N ALA A 194 4.68 0.11 21.06
CA ALA A 194 4.33 0.85 19.86
C ALA A 194 5.51 0.92 18.86
N ILE A 195 6.74 1.12 19.35
CA ILE A 195 7.94 1.09 18.50
C ILE A 195 8.07 -0.28 17.83
N VAL A 196 7.93 -1.38 18.59
CA VAL A 196 8.01 -2.74 18.05
C VAL A 196 6.96 -2.98 16.96
N SER A 197 5.71 -2.52 17.15
CA SER A 197 4.68 -2.65 16.11
C SER A 197 5.07 -1.97 14.79
N TYR A 198 5.75 -0.82 14.85
CA TYR A 198 6.27 -0.15 13.66
C TYR A 198 7.49 -0.86 13.06
N GLU A 199 8.39 -1.39 13.87
CA GLU A 199 9.55 -2.18 13.41
C GLU A 199 9.10 -3.46 12.66
N GLU A 200 8.06 -4.12 13.16
CA GLU A 200 7.45 -5.29 12.51
C GLU A 200 6.73 -4.91 11.21
N ALA A 201 6.03 -3.78 11.20
CA ALA A 201 5.27 -3.33 10.03
C ALA A 201 6.15 -2.75 8.91
N MET A 202 7.27 -2.11 9.28
CA MET A 202 8.15 -1.39 8.37
C MET A 202 9.62 -1.84 8.52
N PRO A 203 9.96 -3.10 8.18
CA PRO A 203 11.32 -3.60 8.27
C PRO A 203 12.32 -2.69 7.55
N GLY A 204 13.44 -2.40 8.21
CA GLY A 204 14.52 -1.57 7.65
C GLY A 204 14.33 -0.06 7.79
N PHE A 205 13.16 0.43 8.20
CA PHE A 205 12.99 1.83 8.57
C PHE A 205 13.63 2.13 9.94
N ASP A 206 14.16 3.33 10.10
CA ASP A 206 14.63 3.84 11.40
C ASP A 206 13.43 4.41 12.17
N ILE A 207 12.93 3.64 13.15
CA ILE A 207 11.81 4.03 14.00
C ILE A 207 12.32 4.93 15.14
N ILE A 208 12.10 6.23 14.99
CA ILE A 208 12.62 7.27 15.88
C ILE A 208 11.53 7.71 16.87
N PRO A 209 11.63 7.38 18.16
CA PRO A 209 10.73 7.92 19.17
C PRO A 209 10.88 9.44 19.28
N PHE A 210 9.76 10.15 19.16
CA PHE A 210 9.73 11.60 19.09
C PHE A 210 8.88 12.21 20.22
N THR A 211 9.55 12.85 21.19
CA THR A 211 8.90 13.46 22.36
C THR A 211 8.32 14.84 22.04
N GLY A 212 7.24 15.21 22.72
CA GLY A 212 6.64 16.54 22.64
C GLY A 212 5.35 16.64 23.42
N SER A 213 4.60 17.72 23.20
CA SER A 213 3.28 17.92 23.80
C SER A 213 2.22 17.42 22.83
N TRP A 214 1.91 16.13 22.95
CA TRP A 214 0.99 15.40 22.09
C TRP A 214 -0.34 15.16 22.78
N GLU A 215 -1.41 15.25 22.02
CA GLU A 215 -2.76 14.88 22.41
C GLU A 215 -3.25 13.78 21.47
N SER A 216 -4.26 13.01 21.90
CA SER A 216 -4.84 11.92 21.09
C SER A 216 -5.40 12.40 19.74
N THR A 217 -5.79 13.68 19.66
CA THR A 217 -6.38 14.32 18.48
C THR A 217 -5.44 15.36 17.83
N ASP A 218 -4.22 15.50 18.32
CA ASP A 218 -3.22 16.44 17.79
C ASP A 218 -1.82 16.08 18.26
N ALA A 219 -1.05 15.42 17.41
CA ALA A 219 0.33 15.06 17.69
C ALA A 219 1.28 15.43 16.54
N LEU A 220 2.25 14.58 16.23
CA LEU A 220 3.32 14.94 15.32
C LEU A 220 2.81 15.13 13.89
N HIS A 221 2.06 14.16 13.36
CA HIS A 221 1.56 14.19 11.98
C HIS A 221 0.70 15.41 11.70
N CYS A 222 -0.15 15.84 12.65
CA CYS A 222 -1.01 17.03 12.53
C CYS A 222 -0.23 18.34 12.36
N ARG A 223 1.07 18.37 12.73
CA ARG A 223 1.88 19.60 12.78
C ARG A 223 2.95 19.65 11.70
N VAL A 224 2.97 18.67 10.80
CA VAL A 224 3.99 18.54 9.75
C VAL A 224 3.35 18.22 8.40
N LYS A 225 3.96 18.75 7.34
CA LYS A 225 3.62 18.41 5.95
C LYS A 225 4.88 18.13 5.15
N GLY A 226 4.93 16.94 4.54
CA GLY A 226 5.99 16.57 3.63
C GLY A 226 5.94 17.41 2.35
N ILE A 227 7.13 17.68 1.82
CA ILE A 227 7.33 18.24 0.48
C ILE A 227 8.03 17.13 -0.31
N PRO A 228 7.44 16.62 -1.40
CA PRO A 228 8.07 15.61 -2.22
C PRO A 228 9.30 16.18 -2.94
N ASP A 229 10.15 15.29 -3.41
CA ASP A 229 11.17 15.67 -4.39
C ASP A 229 10.49 15.99 -5.73
N LEU A 230 10.72 17.20 -6.26
CA LEU A 230 10.02 17.68 -7.46
C LEU A 230 10.46 16.97 -8.74
N GLU A 231 11.62 16.30 -8.71
CA GLU A 231 12.17 15.54 -9.83
C GLU A 231 12.42 14.08 -9.41
N MET A 232 11.53 13.54 -8.57
CA MET A 232 11.71 12.21 -7.97
C MET A 232 11.86 11.10 -9.00
N LEU A 233 12.61 10.06 -8.62
CA LEU A 233 12.64 8.78 -9.33
C LEU A 233 11.60 7.87 -8.69
N GLN A 234 10.51 7.60 -9.40
CA GLN A 234 9.41 6.79 -8.87
C GLN A 234 9.66 5.32 -9.17
N VAL A 235 9.42 4.45 -8.17
CA VAL A 235 9.60 3.01 -8.29
C VAL A 235 8.35 2.32 -7.75
N PHE A 236 7.53 1.76 -8.63
CA PHE A 236 6.29 1.07 -8.28
C PHE A 236 6.43 -0.42 -8.55
N HIS A 237 6.19 -1.24 -7.55
CA HIS A 237 6.35 -2.68 -7.62
C HIS A 237 5.30 -3.35 -6.74
N ASN A 238 4.54 -4.30 -7.30
CA ASN A 238 3.72 -5.21 -6.52
C ASN A 238 4.62 -6.27 -5.89
N PRO A 239 4.76 -6.34 -4.55
CA PRO A 239 5.58 -7.36 -3.93
C PRO A 239 5.12 -8.77 -4.30
N ILE A 240 6.06 -9.65 -4.62
CA ILE A 240 5.81 -11.09 -4.80
C ILE A 240 5.11 -11.64 -3.56
N ASN A 241 3.99 -12.33 -3.76
CA ASN A 241 3.23 -12.97 -2.71
C ASN A 241 3.83 -14.32 -2.28
N ASP A 242 3.52 -14.72 -1.05
CA ASP A 242 3.73 -16.09 -0.59
C ASP A 242 3.13 -17.09 -1.58
N SER A 243 3.82 -18.22 -1.76
CA SER A 243 3.35 -19.29 -2.65
C SER A 243 3.25 -18.90 -4.13
N THR A 244 3.91 -17.82 -4.57
CA THR A 244 4.14 -17.57 -6.00
C THR A 244 5.00 -18.70 -6.59
N GLU A 245 4.59 -19.30 -7.71
CA GLU A 245 5.38 -20.32 -8.39
C GLU A 245 6.54 -19.69 -9.14
N ALA A 246 7.69 -20.36 -9.03
CA ALA A 246 8.80 -20.06 -9.91
C ALA A 246 8.47 -20.59 -11.32
N LEU A 247 8.53 -19.71 -12.32
CA LEU A 247 8.49 -20.09 -13.73
C LEU A 247 9.87 -20.63 -14.16
N ASP A 248 10.03 -21.00 -15.43
CA ASP A 248 11.28 -21.55 -15.99
C ASP A 248 12.54 -20.73 -15.64
N ASN A 249 12.40 -19.41 -15.46
CA ASN A 249 13.49 -18.48 -15.15
C ASN A 249 13.56 -18.05 -13.67
N GLY A 250 12.61 -18.46 -12.82
CA GLY A 250 12.50 -18.04 -11.42
C GLY A 250 11.19 -17.31 -11.07
N TYR A 251 11.19 -16.60 -9.94
CA TYR A 251 10.06 -15.78 -9.50
C TYR A 251 10.04 -14.45 -10.27
N PRO A 252 8.95 -14.11 -10.97
CA PRO A 252 8.88 -12.89 -11.77
C PRO A 252 8.94 -11.63 -10.88
N VAL A 253 9.67 -10.62 -11.34
CA VAL A 253 9.75 -9.30 -10.72
C VAL A 253 9.42 -8.28 -11.80
N ASP A 254 8.31 -7.56 -11.62
CA ASP A 254 7.88 -6.48 -12.50
C ASP A 254 7.86 -5.16 -11.73
N VAL A 255 8.48 -4.12 -12.30
CA VAL A 255 8.57 -2.80 -11.68
C VAL A 255 8.32 -1.71 -12.74
N ILE A 256 7.58 -0.67 -12.36
CA ILE A 256 7.45 0.56 -13.15
C ILE A 256 8.40 1.60 -12.56
N ILE A 257 9.27 2.15 -13.39
CA ILE A 257 10.25 3.15 -13.00
C ILE A 257 10.04 4.41 -13.84
N ASP A 258 9.75 5.52 -13.18
CA ASP A 258 9.48 6.81 -13.83
C ASP A 258 10.44 7.90 -13.32
N ASP A 259 11.32 8.39 -14.18
CA ASP A 259 12.27 9.47 -13.86
C ASP A 259 11.66 10.85 -14.15
N LEU A 260 11.01 11.47 -13.17
CA LEU A 260 10.44 12.82 -13.36
C LEU A 260 11.51 13.87 -13.66
N SER A 261 12.79 13.58 -13.36
CA SER A 261 13.92 14.42 -13.73
C SER A 261 14.21 14.47 -15.24
N GLU A 262 13.70 13.48 -16.01
CA GLU A 262 13.99 13.25 -17.42
C GLU A 262 15.50 13.19 -17.76
N THR A 263 16.35 12.97 -16.75
CA THR A 263 17.80 12.90 -16.94
C THR A 263 18.24 11.57 -17.54
N GLY A 264 17.36 10.57 -17.54
CA GLY A 264 17.56 9.25 -18.10
C GLY A 264 17.98 8.24 -17.04
N LEU A 265 17.29 7.10 -17.04
CA LEU A 265 17.60 5.94 -16.21
C LEU A 265 18.98 5.35 -16.52
N ILE A 266 19.66 4.89 -15.46
CA ILE A 266 20.92 4.14 -15.58
C ILE A 266 20.55 2.65 -15.63
N GLU A 267 20.39 2.10 -16.83
CA GLU A 267 19.90 0.72 -17.02
C GLU A 267 20.70 -0.32 -16.20
N ASP A 268 22.03 -0.19 -16.16
CA ASP A 268 22.93 -1.09 -15.41
C ASP A 268 22.74 -1.04 -13.87
N SER A 269 22.01 -0.04 -13.36
CA SER A 269 21.66 0.09 -11.94
C SER A 269 20.36 -0.61 -11.58
N ILE A 270 19.51 -0.92 -12.57
CA ILE A 270 18.16 -1.45 -12.35
C ILE A 270 18.26 -2.96 -12.09
N LYS A 271 18.12 -3.32 -10.82
CA LYS A 271 18.40 -4.67 -10.33
C LYS A 271 17.42 -5.06 -9.25
N VAL A 272 17.15 -6.36 -9.19
CA VAL A 272 16.60 -6.98 -7.99
C VAL A 272 17.74 -7.56 -7.17
N PHE A 273 17.80 -7.18 -5.90
CA PHE A 273 18.71 -7.73 -4.92
C PHE A 273 17.95 -8.71 -4.05
N TRP A 274 18.46 -9.93 -3.88
CA TRP A 274 17.77 -10.96 -3.13
C TRP A 274 18.72 -11.79 -2.27
N LYS A 275 18.19 -12.40 -1.22
CA LYS A 275 18.91 -13.34 -0.35
C LYS A 275 17.93 -14.31 0.30
N ILE A 276 18.44 -15.48 0.69
CA ILE A 276 17.72 -16.46 1.51
C ILE A 276 18.29 -16.50 2.93
N GLN A 277 17.56 -17.14 3.83
CA GLN A 277 18.02 -17.33 5.21
C GLN A 277 19.41 -17.99 5.26
N GLY A 278 20.33 -17.38 6.00
CA GLY A 278 21.71 -17.86 6.16
C GLY A 278 22.73 -17.25 5.21
N MET A 279 22.30 -16.49 4.19
CA MET A 279 23.20 -15.64 3.39
C MET A 279 23.53 -14.34 4.13
N ASN A 280 24.80 -13.91 4.03
CA ASN A 280 25.27 -12.65 4.62
C ASN A 280 25.36 -11.50 3.60
N GLU A 281 25.34 -11.82 2.31
CA GLU A 281 25.45 -10.86 1.21
C GLU A 281 24.24 -10.99 0.29
N TRP A 282 23.84 -9.88 -0.32
CA TRP A 282 22.79 -9.85 -1.33
C TRP A 282 23.34 -10.34 -2.67
N ASN A 283 22.62 -11.25 -3.31
CA ASN A 283 22.79 -11.53 -4.74
C ASN A 283 22.04 -10.45 -5.53
N SER A 284 22.36 -10.29 -6.82
CA SER A 284 21.69 -9.31 -7.67
C SER A 284 21.47 -9.86 -9.06
N GLU A 285 20.28 -9.63 -9.61
CA GLU A 285 19.95 -9.90 -11.01
C GLU A 285 19.51 -8.60 -11.70
N TYR A 286 19.80 -8.47 -12.99
CA TYR A 286 19.36 -7.33 -13.79
C TYR A 286 17.87 -7.45 -14.11
N LEU A 287 17.17 -6.33 -14.10
CA LEU A 287 15.86 -6.21 -14.73
C LEU A 287 16.05 -5.58 -16.12
N TYR A 288 15.19 -5.94 -17.06
CA TYR A 288 15.29 -5.52 -18.46
C TYR A 288 14.05 -4.71 -18.83
N GLY A 289 14.26 -3.56 -19.48
CA GLY A 289 13.17 -2.70 -19.92
C GLY A 289 12.27 -3.40 -20.95
N SER A 290 10.98 -3.07 -20.90
CA SER A 290 9.98 -3.61 -21.82
C SER A 290 10.34 -3.26 -23.27
N VAL A 291 10.12 -4.21 -24.17
CA VAL A 291 10.22 -4.00 -25.62
C VAL A 291 8.92 -3.46 -26.22
N ILE A 292 7.87 -3.35 -25.41
CA ILE A 292 6.56 -2.83 -25.79
C ILE A 292 6.60 -1.30 -25.64
N PRO A 293 6.45 -0.52 -26.73
CA PRO A 293 6.55 0.94 -26.67
C PRO A 293 5.56 1.61 -25.71
N GLU A 294 4.37 1.02 -25.54
CA GLU A 294 3.32 1.50 -24.64
C GLU A 294 3.63 1.27 -23.15
N GLU A 295 4.65 0.46 -22.82
CA GLU A 295 5.07 0.11 -21.47
C GLU A 295 6.53 0.51 -21.23
N SER A 296 6.94 1.66 -21.77
CA SER A 296 8.36 2.10 -21.77
C SER A 296 8.99 2.23 -20.38
N ASN A 297 8.16 2.36 -19.34
CA ASN A 297 8.60 2.49 -17.95
C ASN A 297 8.63 1.15 -17.21
N THR A 298 8.20 0.06 -17.83
CA THR A 298 8.15 -1.27 -17.21
C THR A 298 9.48 -1.98 -17.38
N TRP A 299 9.97 -2.57 -16.29
CA TRP A 299 11.17 -3.39 -16.22
C TRP A 299 10.84 -4.73 -15.59
N SER A 300 11.34 -5.80 -16.20
CA SER A 300 11.03 -7.16 -15.78
C SER A 300 12.28 -8.01 -15.65
N GLY A 301 12.26 -8.93 -14.70
CA GLY A 301 13.32 -9.91 -14.51
C GLY A 301 12.86 -11.01 -13.55
N TRP A 302 13.83 -11.74 -12.99
CA TRP A 302 13.51 -12.88 -12.13
C TRP A 302 14.46 -12.97 -10.94
N ILE A 303 13.93 -13.35 -9.79
CA ILE A 303 14.71 -13.94 -8.71
C ILE A 303 14.86 -15.43 -9.04
N PRO A 304 16.09 -15.99 -9.14
CA PRO A 304 16.29 -17.39 -9.47
C PRO A 304 15.58 -18.31 -8.47
N THR A 305 15.01 -19.42 -8.95
CA THR A 305 14.34 -20.41 -8.11
C THR A 305 15.23 -20.86 -6.95
N GLN A 306 14.68 -20.86 -5.74
CA GLN A 306 15.36 -21.31 -4.53
C GLN A 306 14.70 -22.58 -3.98
N GLU A 307 15.38 -23.24 -3.05
CA GLU A 307 14.74 -24.23 -2.19
C GLU A 307 13.65 -23.56 -1.34
N GLU A 308 12.76 -24.38 -0.77
CA GLU A 308 11.70 -23.91 0.11
C GLU A 308 12.25 -23.02 1.24
N GLY A 309 11.64 -21.85 1.43
CA GLY A 309 11.98 -20.96 2.52
C GLY A 309 11.68 -19.50 2.24
N MET A 310 11.97 -18.65 3.21
CA MET A 310 11.74 -17.21 3.09
C MET A 310 12.86 -16.55 2.26
N ILE A 311 12.44 -15.81 1.24
CA ILE A 311 13.29 -14.97 0.39
C ILE A 311 13.06 -13.51 0.77
N GLN A 312 14.14 -12.78 1.03
CA GLN A 312 14.11 -11.33 1.18
C GLN A 312 14.64 -10.70 -0.12
N TYR A 313 14.03 -9.63 -0.58
CA TYR A 313 14.48 -8.92 -1.77
C TYR A 313 14.08 -7.44 -1.78
N TYR A 314 14.77 -6.64 -2.57
CA TYR A 314 14.38 -5.27 -2.90
C TYR A 314 14.78 -4.97 -4.34
N VAL A 315 14.04 -4.06 -4.98
CA VAL A 315 14.40 -3.52 -6.29
C VAL A 315 15.14 -2.21 -6.07
N GLN A 316 16.21 -1.98 -6.83
CA GLN A 316 16.95 -0.73 -6.84
C GLN A 316 16.99 -0.17 -8.26
N SER A 317 16.93 1.15 -8.36
CA SER A 317 17.13 1.89 -9.61
C SER A 317 17.88 3.19 -9.34
N ALA A 318 18.51 3.74 -10.38
CA ALA A 318 19.14 5.04 -10.35
C ALA A 318 18.95 5.80 -11.67
N ASP A 319 18.96 7.12 -11.58
CA ASP A 319 18.90 8.01 -12.74
C ASP A 319 20.18 8.86 -12.88
N SER A 320 20.31 9.54 -14.01
CA SER A 320 21.49 10.38 -14.31
C SER A 320 21.54 11.68 -13.50
N SER A 321 20.48 12.01 -12.75
CA SER A 321 20.46 13.12 -11.79
C SER A 321 21.25 12.77 -10.51
N GLY A 322 21.50 11.48 -10.29
CA GLY A 322 22.19 10.94 -9.13
C GLY A 322 21.26 10.42 -8.02
N ARG A 323 19.95 10.34 -8.30
CA ARG A 323 18.97 9.72 -7.41
C ARG A 323 19.13 8.20 -7.48
N ILE A 324 18.95 7.57 -6.34
CA ILE A 324 18.97 6.11 -6.18
C ILE A 324 17.78 5.78 -5.31
N GLU A 325 16.84 5.03 -5.85
CA GLU A 325 15.58 4.72 -5.18
C GLU A 325 15.34 3.22 -5.15
N ASN A 326 14.75 2.77 -4.05
CA ASN A 326 14.48 1.36 -3.79
C ASN A 326 12.98 1.10 -3.65
N SER A 327 12.55 -0.13 -3.96
CA SER A 327 11.28 -0.67 -3.51
C SER A 327 11.53 -1.93 -2.66
N PRO A 328 11.14 -1.94 -1.36
CA PRO A 328 10.55 -0.81 -0.64
C PRO A 328 11.58 0.30 -0.40
N LEU A 329 11.10 1.49 0.01
CA LEU A 329 11.96 2.66 0.25
C LEU A 329 13.08 2.40 1.26
N ALA A 330 12.80 1.59 2.29
CA ALA A 330 13.78 1.08 3.23
C ALA A 330 13.53 -0.41 3.50
N GLY A 331 14.60 -1.16 3.75
CA GLY A 331 14.52 -2.58 4.08
C GLY A 331 14.36 -3.48 2.85
N TRP A 332 13.38 -4.37 2.92
CA TRP A 332 13.14 -5.41 1.91
C TRP A 332 11.68 -5.85 1.92
N HIS A 333 11.23 -6.35 0.78
CA HIS A 333 10.07 -7.23 0.66
C HIS A 333 10.47 -8.65 1.06
N GLU A 334 9.51 -9.46 1.47
CA GLU A 334 9.73 -10.88 1.74
C GLU A 334 8.56 -11.72 1.28
N PHE A 335 8.86 -12.95 0.88
CA PHE A 335 7.87 -13.96 0.53
C PHE A 335 8.39 -15.37 0.82
N TRP A 336 7.47 -16.29 1.05
CA TRP A 336 7.76 -17.70 1.20
C TRP A 336 7.77 -18.41 -0.15
N ALA A 337 8.96 -18.86 -0.56
CA ALA A 337 9.15 -19.73 -1.71
C ALA A 337 8.71 -21.16 -1.40
N LEU A 338 7.84 -21.71 -2.24
CA LEU A 338 7.52 -23.14 -2.24
C LEU A 338 8.67 -23.97 -2.82
N PRO A 339 8.80 -25.26 -2.45
CA PRO A 339 9.76 -26.15 -3.09
C PRO A 339 9.64 -26.12 -4.63
N PRO A 340 10.75 -26.21 -5.35
CA PRO A 340 10.71 -26.35 -6.81
C PRO A 340 9.86 -27.57 -7.18
N ASN A 341 8.94 -27.43 -8.14
CA ASN A 341 8.03 -28.49 -8.60
C ASN A 341 6.90 -28.89 -7.62
N THR A 342 6.63 -28.15 -6.55
CA THR A 342 5.52 -28.48 -5.61
C THR A 342 4.19 -28.66 -6.33
N CYS A 343 3.89 -27.85 -7.35
CA CYS A 343 2.65 -27.96 -8.09
C CYS A 343 2.64 -29.14 -9.10
N LEU A 344 3.80 -29.68 -9.49
CA LEU A 344 3.87 -30.90 -10.32
C LEU A 344 3.45 -32.15 -9.56
N GLU A 345 3.43 -32.10 -8.22
CA GLU A 345 2.96 -33.20 -7.37
C GLU A 345 1.47 -33.12 -7.04
N TRP A 346 0.78 -32.00 -7.33
CA TRP A 346 -0.66 -31.88 -7.11
C TRP A 346 -1.42 -32.58 -8.24
N ASP A 347 -2.41 -33.38 -7.88
CA ASP A 347 -3.28 -34.03 -8.85
C ASP A 347 -4.19 -32.97 -9.51
N LEU A 348 -4.35 -33.04 -10.85
CA LEU A 348 -5.25 -32.15 -11.59
C LEU A 348 -6.66 -32.21 -10.98
N GLY A 349 -7.17 -31.06 -10.52
CA GLY A 349 -8.46 -30.95 -9.84
C GLY A 349 -8.45 -31.09 -8.31
N ASP A 350 -7.31 -31.38 -7.67
CA ASP A 350 -7.18 -31.36 -6.20
C ASP A 350 -6.80 -29.95 -5.72
N MET A 351 -7.80 -29.12 -5.45
CA MET A 351 -7.64 -27.69 -5.21
C MET A 351 -7.05 -27.36 -3.83
N ASN A 352 -7.01 -28.34 -2.92
CA ASN A 352 -6.51 -28.18 -1.56
C ASN A 352 -5.35 -29.13 -1.21
N ASN A 353 -4.85 -29.89 -2.19
CA ASN A 353 -3.79 -30.89 -2.02
C ASN A 353 -4.09 -31.91 -0.91
N SER A 354 -5.34 -32.33 -0.80
CA SER A 354 -5.74 -33.36 0.18
C SER A 354 -5.38 -34.77 -0.25
N GLY A 355 -4.96 -34.95 -1.51
CA GLY A 355 -4.77 -36.23 -2.18
C GLY A 355 -6.08 -36.90 -2.58
N ASN A 356 -7.21 -36.19 -2.53
CA ASN A 356 -8.52 -36.68 -2.96
C ASN A 356 -9.22 -35.60 -3.79
N ILE A 357 -9.76 -35.99 -4.94
CA ILE A 357 -10.62 -35.11 -5.74
C ILE A 357 -12.07 -35.30 -5.30
N ASP A 358 -12.63 -34.32 -4.59
CA ASP A 358 -13.96 -34.39 -3.99
C ASP A 358 -14.76 -33.06 -4.05
N VAL A 359 -15.90 -33.01 -3.36
CA VAL A 359 -16.81 -31.86 -3.42
C VAL A 359 -16.19 -30.58 -2.86
N PHE A 360 -15.20 -30.65 -1.97
CA PHE A 360 -14.52 -29.47 -1.46
C PHE A 360 -13.70 -28.80 -2.56
N ASP A 361 -13.13 -29.55 -3.50
CA ASP A 361 -12.39 -28.99 -4.64
C ASP A 361 -13.29 -28.22 -5.58
N ILE A 362 -14.51 -28.73 -5.82
CA ILE A 362 -15.52 -28.01 -6.60
C ILE A 362 -15.87 -26.67 -5.93
N LEU A 363 -16.05 -26.68 -4.61
CA LEU A 363 -16.41 -25.47 -3.88
C LEU A 363 -15.30 -24.42 -3.91
N LEU A 364 -14.04 -24.85 -3.76
CA LEU A 364 -12.87 -23.97 -3.85
C LEU A 364 -12.72 -23.39 -5.26
N LEU A 365 -12.75 -24.24 -6.29
CA LEU A 365 -12.63 -23.77 -7.67
C LEU A 365 -13.78 -22.82 -8.06
N ALA A 366 -15.01 -23.11 -7.63
CA ALA A 366 -16.15 -22.23 -7.87
C ALA A 366 -16.00 -20.88 -7.16
N ASP A 367 -15.45 -20.86 -5.94
CA ASP A 367 -15.19 -19.64 -5.20
C ASP A 367 -14.10 -18.80 -5.89
N TYR A 368 -12.99 -19.42 -6.31
CA TYR A 368 -11.88 -18.75 -6.98
C TYR A 368 -12.28 -18.18 -8.35
N VAL A 369 -13.04 -18.95 -9.14
CA VAL A 369 -13.58 -18.46 -10.43
C VAL A 369 -14.56 -17.30 -10.21
N ASN A 370 -15.34 -17.33 -9.13
CA ASN A 370 -16.31 -16.28 -8.83
C ASN A 370 -15.66 -15.02 -8.24
N SER A 371 -14.61 -15.17 -7.44
CA SER A 371 -13.85 -14.05 -6.87
C SER A 371 -12.88 -13.44 -7.88
N GLY A 372 -12.46 -14.21 -8.90
CA GLY A 372 -11.37 -13.84 -9.80
C GLY A 372 -9.99 -13.93 -9.16
N TYR A 373 -9.91 -14.49 -7.94
CA TYR A 373 -8.69 -14.59 -7.15
C TYR A 373 -8.41 -16.05 -6.82
N PHE A 374 -7.22 -16.52 -7.20
CA PHE A 374 -6.72 -17.85 -6.87
C PHE A 374 -5.55 -17.73 -5.90
N PRO A 375 -5.68 -18.22 -4.66
CA PRO A 375 -4.63 -18.11 -3.66
C PRO A 375 -3.46 -19.03 -4.01
N GLY A 376 -2.32 -18.42 -4.34
CA GLY A 376 -1.11 -19.15 -4.72
C GLY A 376 -1.18 -19.78 -6.11
N SER A 377 -0.04 -20.28 -6.57
CA SER A 377 0.14 -20.83 -7.92
C SER A 377 -0.40 -22.25 -8.10
N CYS A 378 -0.22 -23.14 -7.12
CA CYS A 378 -0.61 -24.55 -7.30
C CYS A 378 -2.11 -24.73 -7.55
N PRO A 379 -3.03 -24.04 -6.82
CA PRO A 379 -4.44 -24.07 -7.15
C PRO A 379 -4.75 -23.56 -8.57
N GLN A 380 -4.03 -22.56 -9.08
CA GLN A 380 -4.17 -22.11 -10.48
C GLN A 380 -3.77 -23.23 -11.45
N THR A 381 -2.61 -23.83 -11.23
CA THR A 381 -2.04 -24.88 -12.11
C THR A 381 -2.92 -26.11 -12.19
N VAL A 382 -3.53 -26.55 -11.08
CA VAL A 382 -4.43 -27.72 -11.09
C VAL A 382 -5.89 -27.38 -11.39
N SER A 383 -6.22 -26.09 -11.57
CA SER A 383 -7.59 -25.65 -11.86
C SER A 383 -7.95 -25.59 -13.34
N ASP A 384 -6.99 -25.60 -14.25
CA ASP A 384 -7.25 -25.66 -15.70
C ASP A 384 -7.54 -27.11 -16.13
N ILE A 385 -8.70 -27.63 -15.72
CA ILE A 385 -9.08 -29.04 -15.91
C ILE A 385 -9.20 -29.40 -17.40
N ASN A 386 -9.57 -28.43 -18.24
CA ASN A 386 -9.77 -28.64 -19.67
C ASN A 386 -8.51 -28.33 -20.51
N SER A 387 -7.47 -27.75 -19.90
CA SER A 387 -6.19 -27.37 -20.51
C SER A 387 -6.32 -26.36 -21.67
N ASP A 388 -7.27 -25.43 -21.58
CA ASP A 388 -7.48 -24.37 -22.57
C ASP A 388 -6.80 -23.04 -22.20
N GLY A 389 -6.18 -22.97 -21.02
CA GLY A 389 -5.47 -21.81 -20.49
C GLY A 389 -6.37 -20.75 -19.86
N ASN A 390 -7.69 -20.95 -19.76
CA ASN A 390 -8.63 -20.00 -19.17
C ASN A 390 -9.34 -20.61 -17.96
N LEU A 391 -9.07 -20.09 -16.76
CA LEU A 391 -9.74 -20.52 -15.54
C LEU A 391 -11.14 -19.92 -15.44
N ASN A 392 -12.18 -20.73 -15.67
CA ASN A 392 -13.55 -20.26 -15.70
C ASN A 392 -14.58 -21.33 -15.29
N VAL A 393 -15.88 -21.02 -15.44
CA VAL A 393 -16.98 -21.92 -15.06
C VAL A 393 -16.95 -23.27 -15.80
N ILE A 394 -16.29 -23.34 -16.96
CA ILE A 394 -16.10 -24.58 -17.70
C ILE A 394 -15.25 -25.55 -16.87
N ASP A 395 -14.18 -25.10 -16.24
CA ASP A 395 -13.31 -25.95 -15.43
C ASP A 395 -14.03 -26.52 -14.21
N VAL A 396 -14.90 -25.73 -13.58
CA VAL A 396 -15.81 -26.19 -12.52
C VAL A 396 -16.69 -27.34 -13.02
N ILE A 397 -17.25 -27.22 -14.23
CA ILE A 397 -18.10 -28.28 -14.82
C ILE A 397 -17.29 -29.54 -15.11
N PHE A 398 -16.06 -29.40 -15.59
CA PHE A 398 -15.17 -30.55 -15.84
C PHE A 398 -14.78 -31.24 -14.53
N LEU A 399 -14.45 -30.49 -13.48
CA LEU A 399 -14.16 -31.03 -12.16
C LEU A 399 -15.35 -31.79 -11.56
N VAL A 400 -16.57 -31.22 -11.68
CA VAL A 400 -17.81 -31.89 -11.30
C VAL A 400 -17.98 -33.22 -12.05
N ASN A 401 -17.69 -33.25 -13.35
CA ASN A 401 -17.76 -34.48 -14.13
C ASN A 401 -16.73 -35.52 -13.69
N MET A 402 -15.51 -35.12 -13.35
CA MET A 402 -14.48 -36.03 -12.83
C MET A 402 -14.93 -36.70 -11.52
N ILE A 403 -15.63 -35.97 -10.65
CA ILE A 403 -16.10 -36.51 -9.36
C ILE A 403 -17.33 -37.40 -9.52
N ILE A 404 -18.25 -37.04 -10.42
CA ILE A 404 -19.48 -37.82 -10.67
C ILE A 404 -19.19 -39.07 -11.51
N TYR A 405 -18.18 -39.01 -12.39
CA TYR A 405 -17.78 -40.08 -13.31
C TYR A 405 -16.26 -40.33 -13.22
N PRO A 406 -15.77 -40.87 -12.09
CA PRO A 406 -14.34 -41.07 -11.83
C PRO A 406 -13.68 -42.13 -12.71
#